data_AF-A0A819UZN0-F1
#
_entry.id   AF-A0A819UZN0-F1
#
_cell.length_a   1.000
_cell.length_b   1.000
_cell.length_c   1.000
_cell.angle_alpha   90.00
_cell.angle_beta   90.00
_cell.angle_gamma   90.00
#
_symmetry.space_group_name_H-M   'P 1'
#
loop_
_entity.id
_entity.type
_entity.pdbx_description
1 polymer ?
#
loop_
_entity_poly.entity_id
_entity_poly.type
_entity_poly.pdbx_seq_one_letter_code
_entity_poly.pdbx_strand_id
1 'polypeptide(L)'
;MTHPLEVKQKSGPKRSTTEKQGVMIQSIVAPRSIESACQIAVRLSEKGRNISEAALRRRFKEAGVQSMTPTFKSLLSSDHIKKKFEWAIKHTDIDWNQMVFTDEGSFYMKHVIRCVWKRCGENYYVSTQTWIQKTGII
;
A
#
# COMPACT_ATOMS: atom_id res chain seq x y z
N MET A 1 4.91 -57.20 7.25
CA MET A 1 3.96 -56.26 7.89
C MET A 1 4.74 -55.02 8.28
N THR A 2 4.58 -53.93 7.54
CA THR A 2 5.29 -52.67 7.74
C THR A 2 4.46 -51.78 8.67
N HIS A 3 4.97 -51.50 9.86
CA HIS A 3 4.33 -50.55 10.78
C HIS A 3 4.48 -49.12 10.22
N PRO A 4 3.40 -48.32 10.16
CA PRO A 4 3.52 -46.91 9.75
C PRO A 4 4.23 -46.13 10.85
N LEU A 5 5.32 -45.45 10.51
CA LEU A 5 5.99 -44.51 11.41
C LEU A 5 5.11 -43.27 11.56
N GLU A 6 4.54 -43.08 12.75
CA GLU A 6 3.76 -41.90 13.11
C GLU A 6 4.71 -40.69 13.19
N VAL A 7 4.68 -39.84 12.15
CA VAL A 7 5.47 -38.59 12.11
C VAL A 7 4.83 -37.59 13.08
N LYS A 8 5.27 -37.59 14.34
CA LYS A 8 4.91 -36.53 15.30
C LYS A 8 5.35 -35.18 14.74
N GLN A 9 4.39 -34.31 14.43
CA GLN A 9 4.68 -32.91 14.13
C GLN A 9 5.34 -32.26 15.34
N LYS A 10 6.59 -31.82 15.18
CA LYS A 10 7.30 -31.07 16.21
C LYS A 10 6.67 -29.68 16.32
N SER A 11 6.28 -29.29 17.54
CA SER A 11 5.80 -27.94 17.80
C SER A 11 6.96 -26.95 17.60
N GLY A 12 6.80 -26.02 16.67
CA GLY A 12 7.78 -24.95 16.46
C GLY A 12 7.91 -24.02 17.67
N PRO A 13 8.92 -23.11 17.66
CA PRO A 13 9.12 -22.14 18.72
C PRO A 13 7.87 -21.30 19.02
N LYS A 14 7.62 -21.04 20.31
CA LYS A 14 6.52 -20.19 20.75
C LYS A 14 6.66 -18.79 20.15
N ARG A 15 5.54 -18.18 19.76
CA ARG A 15 5.52 -16.84 19.19
C ARG A 15 5.98 -15.83 20.23
N SER A 16 6.87 -14.91 19.82
CA SER A 16 7.30 -13.78 20.65
C SER A 16 6.18 -12.75 20.89
N THR A 17 5.11 -12.79 20.10
CA THR A 17 3.96 -11.88 20.24
C THR A 17 2.69 -12.63 20.65
N THR A 18 1.95 -12.07 21.61
CA THR A 18 0.71 -12.65 22.17
C THR A 18 -0.48 -12.48 21.22
N GLU A 19 -1.53 -13.30 21.38
CA GLU A 19 -2.83 -13.18 20.69
C GLU A 19 -3.38 -11.73 20.71
N LYS A 20 -3.38 -11.11 21.90
CA LYS A 20 -3.82 -9.72 22.12
C LYS A 20 -2.98 -8.71 21.35
N GLN A 21 -1.68 -8.95 21.20
CA GLN A 21 -0.81 -8.11 20.39
C GLN A 21 -1.10 -8.31 18.90
N GLY A 22 -1.46 -9.52 18.46
CA GLY A 22 -1.89 -9.79 17.09
C GLY A 22 -3.14 -9.00 16.68
N VAL A 23 -4.19 -9.04 17.50
CA VAL A 23 -5.43 -8.26 17.27
C VAL A 23 -5.14 -6.76 17.27
N MET A 24 -4.28 -6.28 18.17
CA MET A 24 -3.86 -4.88 18.22
C MET A 24 -3.05 -4.47 16.99
N ILE A 25 -2.11 -5.30 16.51
CA ILE A 25 -1.31 -4.99 15.32
C ILE A 25 -2.21 -4.84 14.08
N GLN A 26 -3.27 -5.64 14.00
CA GLN A 26 -4.30 -5.49 12.97
C GLN A 26 -5.08 -4.17 13.10
N SER A 27 -5.29 -3.65 14.31
CA SER A 27 -5.97 -2.36 14.53
C SER A 27 -5.04 -1.14 14.46
N ILE A 28 -3.73 -1.31 14.69
CA ILE A 28 -2.71 -0.24 14.64
C ILE A 28 -2.46 0.22 13.20
N VAL A 29 -2.53 -0.70 12.24
CA VAL A 29 -2.61 -0.31 10.83
C VAL A 29 -4.04 0.11 10.57
N ALA A 30 -4.32 1.37 10.87
CA ALA A 30 -5.40 2.06 10.18
C ALA A 30 -5.16 1.85 8.67
N PRO A 31 -6.15 1.37 7.91
CA PRO A 31 -6.01 1.27 6.47
C PRO A 31 -5.40 2.57 5.94
N ARG A 32 -4.34 2.48 5.13
CA ARG A 32 -3.68 3.62 4.47
C ARG A 32 -2.68 4.42 5.34
N SER A 33 -2.16 3.85 6.43
CA SER A 33 -0.98 4.45 7.10
C SER A 33 0.24 4.47 6.16
N ILE A 34 0.94 5.61 6.15
CA ILE A 34 2.23 5.83 5.46
C ILE A 34 3.44 5.51 6.37
N GLU A 35 3.19 5.16 7.64
CA GLU A 35 4.26 4.86 8.58
C GLU A 35 4.98 3.56 8.18
N SER A 36 6.30 3.55 8.20
CA SER A 36 7.07 2.32 8.02
C SER A 36 6.90 1.39 9.23
N ALA A 37 7.17 0.10 9.05
CA ALA A 37 7.14 -0.84 10.18
C ALA A 37 8.13 -0.45 11.30
N CYS A 38 9.25 0.20 10.94
CA CYS A 38 10.21 0.75 11.90
C CYS A 38 9.60 1.92 12.69
N GLN A 39 8.95 2.88 12.02
CA GLN A 39 8.24 3.98 12.71
C GLN A 39 7.15 3.46 13.64
N ILE A 40 6.40 2.44 13.20
CA ILE A 40 5.39 1.78 14.03
C ILE A 40 6.03 1.09 15.24
N ALA A 41 7.19 0.43 15.07
CA ALA A 41 7.92 -0.20 16.17
C ALA A 41 8.35 0.81 17.23
N VAL A 42 8.92 1.96 16.80
CA VAL A 42 9.32 3.05 17.70
C VAL A 42 8.10 3.58 18.47
N ARG A 43 7.01 3.90 17.77
CA ARG A 43 5.76 4.37 18.38
C ARG A 43 5.15 3.39 19.38
N LEU A 44 5.33 2.08 19.16
CA LEU A 44 4.90 1.06 20.11
C LEU A 44 5.84 0.96 21.31
N SER A 45 7.14 1.08 21.09
CA SER A 45 8.16 1.11 22.13
C SER A 45 7.92 2.27 23.11
N GLU A 46 7.61 3.46 22.60
CA GLU A 46 7.26 4.65 23.40
C GLU A 46 6.02 4.41 24.30
N LYS A 47 5.12 3.52 23.88
CA LYS A 47 3.94 3.10 24.65
C LYS A 47 4.22 1.90 25.57
N GLY A 48 5.48 1.59 25.81
CA GLY A 48 5.91 0.47 26.65
C GLY A 48 5.76 -0.91 25.99
N ARG A 49 5.64 -0.98 24.66
CA ARG A 49 5.46 -2.24 23.93
C ARG A 49 6.64 -2.49 22.99
N ASN A 50 7.59 -3.27 23.47
CA ASN A 50 8.77 -3.64 22.69
C ASN A 50 8.42 -4.75 21.68
N ILE A 51 8.16 -4.36 20.43
CA ILE A 51 7.93 -5.27 19.31
C ILE A 51 8.93 -4.93 18.21
N SER A 52 9.68 -5.92 17.73
CA SER A 52 10.63 -5.69 16.64
C SER A 52 9.92 -5.42 15.31
N GLU A 53 10.59 -4.68 14.43
CA GLU A 53 10.12 -4.45 13.06
C GLU A 53 9.82 -5.77 12.32
N ALA A 54 10.69 -6.76 12.44
CA ALA A 54 10.51 -8.06 11.81
C ALA A 54 9.24 -8.77 12.30
N ALA A 55 8.94 -8.67 13.61
CA ALA A 55 7.71 -9.21 14.16
C ALA A 55 6.48 -8.49 13.60
N LEU A 56 6.51 -7.15 13.48
CA LEU A 56 5.43 -6.37 12.85
C LEU A 56 5.20 -6.77 11.39
N ARG A 57 6.26 -6.80 10.57
CA ARG A 57 6.16 -7.20 9.16
C ARG A 57 5.55 -8.59 8.98
N ARG A 58 5.96 -9.56 9.81
CA ARG A 58 5.36 -10.91 9.80
C ARG A 58 3.87 -10.87 10.15
N ARG A 59 3.50 -10.12 11.19
CA ARG A 59 2.10 -9.99 11.61
C ARG A 59 1.22 -9.29 10.56
N PHE A 60 1.75 -8.27 9.88
CA PHE A 60 1.04 -7.66 8.75
C PHE A 60 0.80 -8.66 7.63
N LYS A 61 1.80 -9.46 7.26
CA LYS A 61 1.66 -10.51 6.26
C LYS A 61 0.62 -11.56 6.66
N GLU A 62 0.65 -12.04 7.90
CA GLU A 62 -0.35 -12.96 8.46
C GLU A 62 -1.78 -12.37 8.43
N ALA A 63 -1.90 -11.06 8.59
CA ALA A 63 -3.17 -10.33 8.51
C ALA A 63 -3.62 -9.98 7.08
N GLY A 64 -2.87 -10.39 6.05
CA GLY A 64 -3.15 -10.07 4.65
C GLY A 64 -2.86 -8.62 4.27
N VAL A 65 -2.04 -7.91 5.07
CA VAL A 65 -1.65 -6.51 4.86
C VAL A 65 -0.22 -6.44 4.35
N GLN A 66 0.00 -5.64 3.31
CA GLN A 66 1.29 -5.47 2.67
C GLN A 66 1.61 -4.00 2.47
N SER A 67 2.91 -3.66 2.52
CA SER A 67 3.40 -2.34 2.15
C SER A 67 3.52 -2.27 0.64
N MET A 68 2.77 -1.38 0.01
CA MET A 68 2.70 -1.24 -1.44
C MET A 68 2.70 0.23 -1.84
N THR A 69 3.18 0.51 -3.05
CA THR A 69 3.01 1.83 -3.65
C THR A 69 1.51 2.16 -3.76
N PRO A 70 1.05 3.32 -3.25
CA PRO A 70 -0.33 3.73 -3.42
C PRO A 70 -0.65 3.89 -4.92
N THR A 71 -1.90 3.61 -5.30
CA THR A 71 -2.34 3.81 -6.67
C THR A 71 -2.78 5.27 -6.81
N PHE A 72 -2.09 6.03 -7.65
CA PHE A 72 -2.47 7.42 -7.91
C PHE A 72 -3.43 7.47 -9.08
N LYS A 73 -4.59 8.11 -8.86
CA LYS A 73 -5.51 8.45 -9.95
C LYS A 73 -5.93 9.90 -9.74
N SER A 74 -5.82 10.70 -10.79
CA SER A 74 -6.40 12.03 -10.80
C SER A 74 -7.90 11.89 -10.54
N LEU A 75 -8.40 12.51 -9.47
CA LEU A 75 -9.84 12.54 -9.22
C LEU A 75 -10.47 13.40 -10.31
N LEU A 76 -11.13 12.75 -11.27
CA LEU A 76 -11.89 13.42 -12.30
C LEU A 76 -13.26 13.78 -11.73
N SER A 77 -13.68 15.03 -11.88
CA SER A 77 -15.06 15.41 -11.64
C SER A 77 -15.98 14.73 -12.66
N SER A 78 -17.28 14.68 -12.37
CA SER A 78 -18.29 14.22 -13.34
C SER A 78 -18.20 14.98 -14.66
N ASP A 79 -17.93 16.28 -14.60
CA ASP A 79 -17.73 17.13 -15.78
C ASP A 79 -16.48 16.74 -16.58
N HIS A 80 -15.34 16.46 -15.92
CA HIS A 80 -14.15 15.96 -16.61
C HIS A 80 -14.40 14.62 -17.29
N ILE A 81 -15.15 13.71 -16.65
CA ILE A 81 -15.51 12.42 -17.22
C ILE A 81 -16.37 12.62 -18.48
N LYS A 82 -17.39 13.49 -18.40
CA LYS A 82 -18.27 13.81 -19.52
C LYS A 82 -17.49 14.38 -20.70
N LYS A 83 -16.66 15.41 -20.47
CA LYS A 83 -15.85 16.03 -21.52
C LYS A 83 -14.89 15.05 -22.19
N LYS A 84 -14.22 14.20 -21.40
CA LYS A 84 -13.34 13.16 -21.94
C LYS A 84 -14.10 12.14 -22.77
N PHE A 85 -15.29 11.73 -22.32
CA PHE A 85 -16.14 10.80 -23.05
C PHE A 85 -16.63 11.40 -24.37
N GLU A 86 -17.15 12.62 -24.37
CA GLU A 86 -17.59 13.33 -25.57
C GLU A 86 -16.45 13.52 -26.57
N TRP A 87 -15.26 13.91 -26.08
CA TRP A 87 -14.08 14.03 -26.91
C TRP A 87 -13.70 12.69 -27.55
N ALA A 88 -13.71 11.59 -26.79
CA ALA A 88 -13.37 10.27 -27.29
C ALA A 88 -14.35 9.80 -28.37
N ILE A 89 -15.66 9.98 -28.17
CA ILE A 89 -16.67 9.66 -29.18
C ILE A 89 -16.47 10.46 -30.45
N LYS A 90 -16.23 11.78 -30.33
CA LYS A 90 -16.02 12.68 -31.47
C LYS A 90 -14.77 12.35 -32.30
N HIS A 91 -13.80 11.69 -31.68
CA HIS A 91 -12.48 11.43 -32.26
C HIS A 91 -12.19 9.92 -32.40
N THR A 92 -13.25 9.12 -32.54
CA THR A 92 -13.13 7.66 -32.75
C THR A 92 -12.39 7.32 -34.04
N ASP A 93 -12.56 8.13 -35.08
CA ASP A 93 -11.99 7.90 -36.42
C ASP A 93 -10.68 8.68 -36.68
N ILE A 94 -9.93 9.06 -35.63
CA ILE A 94 -8.62 9.70 -35.83
C ILE A 94 -7.62 8.71 -36.43
N ASP A 95 -6.94 9.13 -37.50
CA ASP A 95 -5.73 8.45 -37.99
C ASP A 95 -4.52 8.85 -37.13
N TRP A 96 -4.17 7.97 -36.18
CA TRP A 96 -3.05 8.18 -35.26
C TRP A 96 -1.68 8.23 -35.96
N ASN A 97 -1.55 7.73 -37.20
CA ASN A 97 -0.28 7.75 -37.93
C ASN A 97 0.13 9.15 -38.39
N GLN A 98 -0.82 10.09 -38.44
CA GLN A 98 -0.58 11.48 -38.83
C GLN A 98 -0.45 12.42 -37.62
N MET A 99 -0.50 11.88 -36.40
CA MET A 99 -0.59 12.67 -35.19
C MET A 99 0.72 12.63 -34.40
N VAL A 100 1.24 13.81 -34.05
CA VAL A 100 2.41 13.96 -33.18
C VAL A 100 1.94 14.50 -31.84
N PHE A 101 2.32 13.81 -30.76
CA PHE A 101 2.06 14.24 -29.40
C PHE A 101 3.32 14.86 -28.80
N THR A 102 3.15 15.99 -28.13
CA THR A 102 4.19 16.63 -27.34
C THR A 102 3.66 16.86 -25.94
N ASP A 103 4.45 16.53 -24.93
CA ASP A 103 4.16 16.82 -23.54
C ASP A 103 5.47 17.18 -22.82
N GLU A 104 5.37 17.97 -21.77
CA GLU A 104 6.51 18.39 -20.96
C GLU A 104 6.57 17.58 -19.67
N GLY A 105 7.71 16.93 -19.42
CA GLY A 105 7.96 16.14 -18.22
C GLY A 105 8.98 16.80 -17.31
N SER A 106 8.67 16.88 -16.02
CA SER A 106 9.65 17.26 -14.98
C SER A 106 10.42 16.04 -14.48
N PHE A 107 11.75 16.17 -14.33
CA PHE A 107 12.61 15.14 -13.78
C PHE A 107 13.14 15.56 -12.41
N TYR A 108 12.94 14.71 -11.40
CA TYR A 108 13.42 14.95 -10.04
C TYR A 108 14.49 13.92 -9.66
N MET A 109 15.65 14.38 -9.17
CA MET A 109 16.76 13.50 -8.77
C MET A 109 16.50 12.70 -7.49
N LYS A 110 15.54 13.11 -6.65
CA LYS A 110 15.19 12.43 -5.40
C LYS A 110 13.67 12.30 -5.30
N HIS A 111 13.13 11.18 -5.74
CA HIS A 111 11.72 10.87 -5.55
C HIS A 111 11.55 9.91 -4.37
N VAL A 112 10.88 10.37 -3.31
CA VAL A 112 10.56 9.51 -2.16
C VAL A 112 9.24 8.81 -2.45
N ILE A 113 9.30 7.58 -2.93
CA ILE A 113 8.11 6.73 -3.07
C ILE A 113 7.69 6.29 -1.66
N ARG A 114 6.60 6.87 -1.15
CA ARG A 114 6.04 6.47 0.14
C ARG A 114 5.06 5.32 -0.07
N CYS A 115 5.43 4.14 0.39
CA CYS A 115 4.53 3.00 0.45
C CYS A 115 3.47 3.20 1.54
N VAL A 116 2.32 2.59 1.33
CA VAL A 116 1.23 2.51 2.31
C VAL A 116 0.94 1.06 2.65
N TRP A 117 0.49 0.82 3.88
CA TRP A 117 -0.04 -0.49 4.25
C TRP A 117 -1.48 -0.63 3.77
N LYS A 118 -1.73 -1.65 2.93
CA LYS A 118 -3.06 -1.98 2.39
C LYS A 118 -3.30 -3.48 2.38
N ARG A 119 -4.57 -3.91 2.34
CA ARG A 119 -4.88 -5.34 2.15
C ARG A 119 -4.61 -5.74 0.70
N CYS A 120 -4.29 -7.01 0.50
CA CYS A 120 -4.19 -7.58 -0.85
C CYS A 120 -5.52 -7.39 -1.59
N GLY A 121 -5.47 -6.84 -2.82
CA GLY A 121 -6.67 -6.56 -3.62
C GLY A 121 -7.36 -5.23 -3.32
N GLU A 122 -6.97 -4.49 -2.28
CA GLU A 122 -7.51 -3.14 -2.06
C GLU A 122 -6.91 -2.15 -3.06
N ASN A 123 -7.80 -1.52 -3.84
CA ASN A 123 -7.46 -0.35 -4.64
C ASN A 123 -7.50 0.88 -3.73
N TYR A 124 -6.34 1.50 -3.56
CA TYR A 124 -6.23 2.74 -2.82
C TYR A 124 -5.90 3.87 -3.77
N TYR A 125 -6.90 4.70 -4.05
CA TYR A 125 -6.76 5.88 -4.88
C TYR A 125 -6.36 7.06 -4.01
N VAL A 126 -5.16 7.56 -4.24
CA VAL A 126 -4.77 8.86 -3.73
C VAL A 126 -5.06 9.89 -4.81
N SER A 127 -5.81 10.93 -4.44
CA SER A 127 -5.89 12.13 -5.28
C SER A 127 -4.52 12.79 -5.37
N THR A 128 -4.13 13.21 -6.56
CA THR A 128 -2.90 13.98 -6.79
C THR A 128 -2.91 15.30 -5.98
N GLN A 129 -4.08 15.92 -5.82
CA GLN A 129 -4.25 17.18 -5.06
C GLN A 129 -4.00 17.03 -3.55
N THR A 130 -4.52 15.97 -2.92
CA THR A 130 -4.39 15.76 -1.47
C THR A 130 -2.99 15.26 -1.10
N TRP A 131 -2.27 14.62 -2.02
CA TRP A 131 -0.90 14.17 -1.76
C TRP A 131 0.09 15.32 -1.69
N ILE A 132 0.06 16.24 -2.66
CA ILE A 132 0.94 17.42 -2.70
C ILE A 132 0.81 18.26 -1.42
N GLN A 133 -0.43 18.47 -0.94
CA GLN A 133 -0.71 19.23 0.28
C GLN A 133 -0.24 18.54 1.58
N LYS A 134 -0.19 17.20 1.63
CA LYS A 134 0.27 16.44 2.82
C LYS A 134 1.78 16.22 2.85
N THR A 135 2.46 16.26 1.71
CA THR A 135 3.89 15.92 1.62
C THR A 135 4.82 17.12 1.60
N GLY A 136 4.32 18.36 1.54
CA GLY A 136 5.13 19.57 1.62
C GLY A 136 6.18 19.66 0.52
N ILE A 137 5.84 19.20 -0.69
CA ILE A 137 6.69 19.35 -1.87
C ILE A 137 6.16 20.56 -2.62
N ILE A 138 6.84 21.69 -2.43
CA ILE A 138 6.88 22.83 -3.36
C ILE A 138 8.30 22.86 -3.90
#